data_AF-A0A2N8P367-F1
#
_entry.id   AF-A0A2N8P367-F1
#
_cell.length_a   1.000
_cell.length_b   1.000
_cell.length_c   1.000
_cell.angle_alpha   90.00
_cell.angle_beta   90.00
_cell.angle_gamma   90.00
#
_symmetry.space_group_name_H-M   'P 1'
#
loop_
_entity.id
_entity.type
_entity.pdbx_description
1 polymer ?
#
loop_
_entity_poly.entity_id
_entity_poly.type
_entity_poly.pdbx_seq_one_letter_code
_entity_poly.pdbx_strand_id
1 'polypeptide(L)' 'MAGAFRALLLVGGVLLIAVAIVVGFLLHSRIIDMVGTARLVSGLALRAGEFALLSAGAWCAVRGWNGRLD' A
#
# COMPACT_ATOMS: atom_id res chain seq x y z
N MET A 1 -25.41 -7.58 5.73
CA MET A 1 -24.04 -7.47 6.28
C MET A 1 -22.96 -7.83 5.25
N ALA A 2 -23.08 -8.92 4.50
CA ALA A 2 -22.07 -9.34 3.51
C ALA A 2 -21.73 -8.25 2.46
N GLY A 3 -22.71 -7.49 1.96
CA GLY A 3 -22.47 -6.41 1.00
C GLY A 3 -21.65 -5.23 1.57
N ALA A 4 -21.95 -4.82 2.81
CA ALA A 4 -21.22 -3.73 3.47
C ALA A 4 -19.75 -4.13 3.75
N PHE A 5 -19.51 -5.37 4.17
CA PHE A 5 -18.14 -5.88 4.37
C PHE A 5 -17.34 -5.93 3.06
N ARG A 6 -17.97 -6.36 1.95
CA ARG A 6 -17.34 -6.34 0.62
C ARG A 6 -16.99 -4.94 0.16
N ALA A 7 -17.90 -3.98 0.35
CA ALA A 7 -17.65 -2.58 0.02
C ALA A 7 -16.49 -2.01 0.85
N LEU A 8 -16.42 -2.32 2.15
CA LEU A 8 -15.32 -1.90 3.01
C LEU A 8 -13.97 -2.49 2.56
N LEU A 9 -13.91 -3.76 2.18
CA LEU A 9 -12.68 -4.37 1.67
C LEU A 9 -12.24 -3.74 0.34
N LEU A 10 -13.19 -3.49 -0.58
CA LEU A 10 -12.89 -2.87 -1.85
C LEU A 10 -12.37 -1.43 -1.67
N VAL A 11 -13.14 -0.61 -0.96
CA VAL A 11 -12.80 0.80 -0.73
C VAL A 11 -11.53 0.90 0.11
N GLY A 12 -11.40 0.09 1.16
CA GLY A 12 -10.20 0.04 2.00
C GLY A 12 -8.96 -0.39 1.23
N GLY A 13 -9.09 -1.38 0.33
CA GLY A 13 -7.99 -1.82 -0.52
C GLY A 13 -7.53 -0.73 -1.50
N VAL A 14 -8.47 -0.05 -2.15
CA VAL A 14 -8.18 1.08 -3.05
C VAL A 14 -7.55 2.24 -2.28
N LEU A 15 -8.05 2.56 -1.08
CA LEU A 15 -7.49 3.59 -0.22
C LEU A 15 -6.06 3.26 0.22
N LEU A 16 -5.78 2.01 0.58
CA LEU A 16 -4.42 1.56 0.93
C LEU A 16 -3.45 1.78 -0.24
N ILE A 17 -3.86 1.46 -1.47
CA ILE A 17 -3.05 1.68 -2.67
C ILE A 17 -2.81 3.19 -2.88
N ALA A 18 -3.86 4.01 -2.79
CA ALA A 18 -3.73 5.46 -2.96
C ALA A 18 -2.81 6.09 -1.91
N VAL A 19 -2.96 5.69 -0.63
CA VAL A 19 -2.09 6.15 0.45
C VAL A 19 -0.65 5.71 0.23
N ALA A 20 -0.41 4.47 -0.20
CA ALA A 20 0.93 3.98 -0.52
C ALA A 20 1.62 4.83 -1.60
N ILE A 21 0.88 5.21 -2.65
CA ILE A 21 1.39 6.08 -3.73
C ILE A 21 1.75 7.46 -3.18
N VAL A 22 0.84 8.10 -2.43
CA VAL A 22 1.06 9.46 -1.89
C VAL A 22 2.23 9.48 -0.92
N VAL A 23 2.24 8.56 0.06
CA VAL A 23 3.31 8.45 1.06
C VAL A 23 4.63 8.09 0.37
N GLY A 24 4.59 7.15 -0.58
CA GLY A 24 5.74 6.78 -1.41
C GLY A 24 6.37 8.01 -2.06
N PHE A 25 5.56 8.83 -2.73
CA PHE A 25 6.03 10.04 -3.40
C PHE A 25 6.65 11.07 -2.44
N LEU A 26 6.00 11.32 -1.30
CA LEU A 26 6.45 12.27 -0.28
C LEU A 26 7.74 11.83 0.43
N LEU A 27 7.87 10.53 0.70
CA LEU A 27 9.07 9.98 1.35
C LEU A 27 10.22 9.82 0.36
N HIS A 28 9.92 9.50 -0.90
CA HIS A 28 10.94 9.34 -1.94
C HIS A 28 11.73 10.63 -2.15
N SER A 29 11.07 11.79 -2.19
CA SER A 29 11.75 13.08 -2.32
C SER A 29 12.75 13.31 -1.18
N ARG A 30 12.42 12.92 0.05
CA ARG A 30 13.32 13.03 1.21
C ARG A 30 14.50 12.08 1.14
N ILE A 31 14.32 10.89 0.57
CA ILE A 31 15.36 9.86 0.49
C ILE A 31 16.42 10.22 -0.57
N ILE A 32 16.02 10.90 -1.65
CA ILE A 32 16.95 11.34 -2.71
C ILE A 32 18.01 12.29 -2.15
N ASP A 33 17.64 13.12 -1.18
CA ASP A 33 18.54 14.08 -0.53
C ASP A 33 19.51 13.43 0.47
N MET A 34 19.31 12.15 0.82
CA MET A 34 20.17 11.43 1.75
C MET A 34 21.44 10.90 1.06
N VAL A 35 22.49 10.63 1.84
CA VAL A 35 23.77 10.12 1.34
C VAL A 35 24.21 8.88 2.12
N GLY A 36 24.99 8.02 1.47
CA GLY A 36 25.60 6.84 2.10
C GLY A 36 24.60 5.75 2.50
N THR A 37 24.90 5.04 3.59
CA THR A 37 24.10 3.90 4.08
C THR A 37 22.68 4.28 4.48
N ALA A 38 22.48 5.51 4.96
CA ALA A 38 21.15 6.02 5.32
C ALA A 38 20.20 6.04 4.11
N ARG A 39 20.70 6.41 2.92
CA ARG A 39 19.93 6.36 1.66
C ARG A 39 19.54 4.93 1.27
N LEU A 40 20.46 3.99 1.42
CA LEU A 40 20.22 2.58 1.07
C LEU A 40 19.17 1.94 1.99
N VAL A 41 19.30 2.13 3.30
CA VAL A 41 18.36 1.56 4.29
C VAL A 41 16.97 2.18 4.14
N SER A 42 16.88 3.51 4.01
CA SER A 42 15.60 4.20 3.82
C SER A 42 14.93 3.85 2.49
N GLY A 43 15.70 3.74 1.40
CA GLY A 43 15.19 3.29 0.09
C GLY A 43 14.68 1.86 0.12
N LEU A 44 15.38 0.95 0.81
CA LEU A 44 14.94 -0.44 0.99
C LEU A 44 13.66 -0.51 1.84
N ALA A 45 13.61 0.24 2.94
CA ALA A 45 12.43 0.32 3.80
C ALA A 45 11.22 0.87 3.03
N LEU A 46 11.41 1.89 2.20
CA LEU A 46 10.35 2.44 1.35
C LEU A 46 9.82 1.38 0.39
N ARG A 47 10.70 0.65 -0.32
CA ARG A 47 10.27 -0.38 -1.27
C ARG A 47 9.58 -1.56 -0.61
N ALA A 48 10.07 -2.01 0.54
CA ALA A 48 9.43 -3.06 1.31
C ALA A 48 8.04 -2.62 1.79
N GLY A 49 7.90 -1.38 2.27
CA GLY A 49 6.63 -0.78 2.68
C GLY A 49 5.64 -0.64 1.52
N GLU A 50 6.09 -0.13 0.38
CA GLU A 50 5.27 -0.04 -0.85
C GLU A 50 4.79 -1.42 -1.29
N PHE A 51 5.68 -2.41 -1.36
CA PHE A 51 5.32 -3.77 -1.74
C PHE A 51 4.28 -4.36 -0.79
N ALA A 52 4.46 -4.21 0.52
CA ALA A 52 3.52 -4.70 1.52
C ALA A 52 2.14 -4.01 1.41
N LEU A 53 2.10 -2.68 1.31
CA LEU A 53 0.85 -1.92 1.21
C LEU A 53 0.09 -2.19 -0.09
N LEU A 54 0.80 -2.26 -1.22
CA LEU A 54 0.19 -2.57 -2.51
C LEU A 54 -0.33 -4.01 -2.55
N SER A 55 0.43 -4.97 -1.99
CA SER A 55 -0.01 -6.37 -1.90
C SER A 55 -1.24 -6.53 -1.00
N ALA A 56 -1.24 -5.88 0.16
CA ALA A 56 -2.38 -5.87 1.08
C ALA A 56 -3.61 -5.19 0.45
N GLY A 57 -3.43 -4.03 -0.18
CA GLY A 57 -4.50 -3.29 -0.84
C GLY A 57 -5.10 -4.08 -2.01
N ALA A 58 -4.28 -4.70 -2.84
CA ALA A 58 -4.71 -5.57 -3.92
C ALA A 58 -5.49 -6.79 -3.41
N TRP A 59 -5.00 -7.43 -2.33
CA TRP A 59 -5.71 -8.57 -1.71
C TRP A 59 -7.10 -8.16 -1.21
N CYS A 60 -7.19 -7.03 -0.49
CA CYS A 60 -8.46 -6.49 -0.01
C CYS A 60 -9.41 -6.17 -1.16
N ALA A 61 -8.93 -5.50 -2.21
CA ALA A 61 -9.72 -5.12 -3.37
C ALA A 61 -10.27 -6.36 -4.11
N VAL A 62 -9.42 -7.36 -4.35
CA VAL A 62 -9.80 -8.61 -5.03
C VAL A 62 -10.84 -9.39 -4.22
N ARG A 63 -10.69 -9.49 -2.89
CA ARG A 63 -11.68 -10.18 -2.03
C ARG A 63 -13.00 -9.41 -1.93
N GLY A 64 -12.95 -8.08 -1.84
CA GLY A 64 -14.15 -7.22 -1.87
C GLY A 64 -14.93 -7.40 -3.17
N TRP A 65 -14.21 -7.42 -4.31
CA TRP A 65 -14.78 -7.62 -5.64
C TRP A 65 -15.37 -9.02 -5.83
N ASN A 66 -14.57 -10.07 -5.63
CA ASN A 66 -14.96 -11.46 -5.92
C ASN A 66 -16.02 -12.00 -4.95
N GLY A 67 -16.17 -11.42 -3.75
CA GLY A 67 -17.19 -11.84 -2.78
C GLY A 67 -16.97 -13.21 -2.16
N ARG A 68 -15.88 -13.90 -2.51
CA ARG A 68 -15.45 -15.16 -1.91
C ARG A 68 -14.40 -14.83 -0.84
N LEU A 69 -14.87 -14.77 0.40
CA LEU A 69 -13.98 -14.91 1.54
C LEU A 69 -14.03 -16.38 1.92
N ASP A 70 -13.27 -17.19 1.17
CA ASP A 70 -12.90 -18.52 1.63
C ASP A 70 -12.18 -18.41 2.97
#